data_AF-A0A920QYJ3-F1
#
_entry.id   AF-A0A920QYJ3-F1
#
_cell.length_a   1.000
_cell.length_b   1.000
_cell.length_c   1.000
_cell.angle_alpha   90.00
_cell.angle_beta   90.00
_cell.angle_gamma   90.00
#
_symmetry.space_group_name_H-M   'P 1'
#
loop_
_entity.id
_entity.type
_entity.pdbx_description
1 polymer ?
#
loop_
_entity_poly.entity_id
_entity_poly.type
_entity_poly.pdbx_seq_one_letter_code
_entity_poly.pdbx_strand_id
1 'polypeptide(L)'
;MLHDIPHRVLNHAQINEEFPGYQLPPGHMGLLQGDGGFVLSERSIVAYANAAMSTGAEIHAREVVSGWEPDQGGVRVFTDRGEYTAERLVITAGAWTSGMVPILDDLAVPERQVLAWLQPIDGSLYTPEVFPVFNAYFDEGRYYGFPVYGIPGF
;
A
#
# COMPACT_ATOMS: atom_id res chain seq x y z
N MET A 1 -3.29 -4.69 -26.33
CA MET A 1 -3.20 -3.22 -26.40
C MET A 1 -4.57 -2.58 -26.16
N LEU A 2 -5.19 -2.80 -24.98
CA LEU A 2 -6.52 -2.23 -24.69
C LEU A 2 -6.44 -0.80 -24.11
N HIS A 3 -5.30 -0.46 -23.51
CA HIS A 3 -5.15 0.77 -22.69
C HIS A 3 -4.07 1.74 -23.17
N ASP A 4 -3.26 1.36 -24.18
CA ASP A 4 -2.21 2.20 -24.78
C ASP A 4 -1.29 2.94 -23.78
N ILE A 5 -0.95 2.27 -22.67
CA ILE A 5 -0.08 2.84 -21.62
C ILE A 5 1.36 2.87 -22.14
N PRO A 6 2.06 4.02 -22.14
CA PRO A 6 3.47 4.09 -22.54
C PRO A 6 4.36 3.21 -21.66
N HIS A 7 5.06 2.27 -22.27
CA HIS A 7 5.99 1.38 -21.58
C HIS A 7 7.13 0.94 -22.49
N ARG A 8 8.23 0.50 -21.86
CA ARG A 8 9.37 -0.13 -22.54
C ARG A 8 9.48 -1.57 -22.08
N VAL A 9 9.64 -2.49 -23.03
CA VAL A 9 9.95 -3.89 -22.73
C VAL A 9 11.47 -4.06 -22.80
N LEU A 10 12.05 -4.54 -21.71
CA LEU A 10 13.50 -4.68 -21.55
C LEU A 10 13.84 -6.14 -21.25
N ASN A 11 14.92 -6.64 -21.84
CA ASN A 11 15.51 -7.91 -21.41
C ASN A 11 16.47 -7.70 -20.23
N HIS A 12 16.90 -8.79 -19.60
CA HIS A 12 17.82 -8.75 -18.46
C HIS A 12 19.10 -7.93 -18.72
N ALA A 13 19.67 -7.98 -19.93
CA ALA A 13 20.91 -7.27 -20.24
C ALA A 13 20.68 -5.76 -20.26
N GLN A 14 19.58 -5.30 -20.88
CA GLN A 14 19.18 -3.90 -20.89
C GLN A 14 18.84 -3.41 -19.48
N ILE A 15 18.17 -4.21 -18.66
CA ILE A 15 17.86 -3.86 -17.27
C ILE A 15 19.16 -3.67 -16.47
N ASN A 16 20.09 -4.61 -16.56
CA ASN A 16 21.34 -4.54 -15.81
C ASN A 16 22.26 -3.40 -16.30
N GLU A 17 22.16 -3.02 -17.58
CA GLU A 17 22.89 -1.88 -18.15
C GLU A 17 22.30 -0.53 -17.70
N GLU A 18 20.97 -0.37 -17.80
CA GLU A 18 20.28 0.88 -17.46
C GLU A 18 20.17 1.09 -15.94
N PHE A 19 20.05 0.02 -15.17
CA PHE A 19 19.79 0.04 -13.73
C PHE A 19 20.80 -0.86 -13.00
N PRO A 20 22.04 -0.37 -12.79
CA PRO A 20 23.16 -1.19 -12.29
C PRO A 20 23.01 -1.68 -10.84
N GLY A 21 21.96 -1.24 -10.12
CA GLY A 21 21.55 -1.86 -8.85
C GLY A 21 21.02 -3.29 -9.01
N TYR A 22 20.60 -3.69 -10.21
CA TYR A 22 20.15 -5.05 -10.51
C TYR A 22 21.27 -5.93 -11.09
N GLN A 23 21.13 -7.24 -10.84
CA GLN A 23 21.93 -8.29 -11.48
C GLN A 23 21.00 -9.44 -11.91
N LEU A 24 20.08 -9.15 -12.82
CA LEU A 24 19.10 -10.13 -13.29
C LEU A 24 19.76 -11.19 -14.19
N PRO A 25 19.44 -12.48 -14.00
CA PRO A 25 20.00 -13.54 -14.82
C PRO A 25 19.32 -13.59 -16.21
N PRO A 26 19.97 -14.27 -17.18
CA PRO A 26 19.38 -14.48 -18.50
C PRO A 26 17.97 -15.04 -18.47
N GLY A 27 17.13 -14.63 -19.42
CA GLY A 27 15.73 -15.06 -19.53
C GLY A 27 14.73 -14.19 -18.76
N HIS A 28 15.19 -13.28 -17.89
CA HIS A 28 14.30 -12.30 -17.26
C HIS A 28 13.92 -11.19 -18.25
N MET A 29 12.66 -10.78 -18.15
CA MET A 29 12.06 -9.69 -18.91
C MET A 29 11.40 -8.72 -17.94
N GLY A 30 11.47 -7.43 -18.26
CA GLY A 30 10.85 -6.36 -17.49
C GLY A 30 10.01 -5.46 -18.37
N LEU A 31 8.99 -4.85 -17.76
CA LEU A 31 8.21 -3.78 -18.34
C LEU A 31 8.44 -2.53 -17.50
N LEU A 32 9.06 -1.52 -18.09
CA LEU A 32 9.29 -0.23 -17.47
C LEU A 32 8.20 0.75 -17.91
N GLN A 33 7.41 1.21 -16.95
CA GLN A 33 6.43 2.28 -17.14
C GLN A 33 6.98 3.57 -16.54
N GLY A 34 7.31 4.55 -17.39
CA GLY A 34 8.07 5.74 -16.99
C GLY A 34 7.29 6.75 -16.13
N ASP A 35 5.97 6.72 -16.17
CA ASP A 35 5.09 7.52 -15.31
C ASP A 35 4.64 6.76 -14.05
N GLY A 36 5.14 5.53 -13.85
CA GLY A 36 4.96 4.75 -12.63
C GLY A 36 5.78 5.31 -11.46
N GLY A 37 5.38 4.97 -10.23
CA GLY A 37 6.07 5.43 -9.03
C GLY A 37 5.48 4.85 -7.75
N PHE A 38 5.72 5.55 -6.64
CA PHE A 38 5.24 5.16 -5.32
C PHE A 38 4.58 6.35 -4.61
N VAL A 39 3.79 6.04 -3.59
CA VAL A 39 3.10 7.04 -2.77
C VAL A 39 3.62 6.99 -1.34
N LEU A 40 3.75 8.17 -0.72
CA LEU A 40 4.09 8.29 0.70
C LEU A 40 2.82 8.06 1.52
N SER A 41 2.43 6.79 1.66
CA SER A 41 1.12 6.37 2.19
C SER A 41 0.74 7.05 3.51
N GLU A 42 1.64 7.08 4.48
CA GLU A 42 1.42 7.74 5.77
C GLU A 42 1.16 9.24 5.62
N ARG A 43 1.93 9.92 4.76
CA ARG A 43 1.74 11.35 4.48
C ARG A 43 0.43 11.60 3.74
N SER A 44 0.05 10.71 2.82
CA SER A 44 -1.24 10.78 2.14
C SER A 44 -2.41 10.65 3.13
N ILE A 45 -2.33 9.71 4.07
CA ILE A 45 -3.35 9.54 5.13
C ILE A 45 -3.44 10.80 6.00
N VAL A 46 -2.31 11.33 6.46
CA VAL A 46 -2.28 12.57 7.26
C VAL A 46 -2.88 13.75 6.48
N ALA A 47 -2.54 13.88 5.20
CA ALA A 47 -3.08 14.94 4.35
C ALA A 47 -4.61 14.85 4.22
N TYR A 48 -5.15 13.66 3.95
CA TYR A 48 -6.60 13.46 3.84
C TYR A 48 -7.33 13.65 5.17
N ALA A 49 -6.77 13.15 6.28
CA ALA A 49 -7.35 13.34 7.61
C ALA A 49 -7.44 14.83 7.98
N ASN A 50 -6.36 15.58 7.75
CA ASN A 50 -6.33 17.02 7.99
C ASN A 50 -7.32 17.77 7.10
N ALA A 51 -7.41 17.42 5.81
CA ALA A 51 -8.36 18.03 4.89
C ALA A 51 -9.81 17.76 5.33
N ALA A 52 -10.14 16.52 5.69
CA ALA A 52 -11.48 16.15 6.17
C ALA A 52 -11.86 16.93 7.45
N MET A 53 -10.98 16.99 8.43
CA MET A 53 -11.22 17.76 9.66
C MET A 53 -11.39 19.25 9.37
N SER A 54 -10.63 19.82 8.42
CA SER A 54 -10.78 21.23 8.03
C SER A 54 -12.15 21.54 7.40
N THR A 55 -12.83 20.52 6.88
CA THR A 55 -14.20 20.61 6.35
C THR A 55 -15.28 20.20 7.35
N GLY A 56 -14.92 19.96 8.61
CA GLY A 56 -15.86 19.64 9.69
C GLY A 56 -16.05 18.15 10.00
N ALA A 57 -15.23 17.26 9.43
CA ALA A 57 -15.26 15.85 9.85
C ALA A 57 -14.68 15.70 11.27
N GLU A 58 -15.30 14.84 12.07
CA GLU A 58 -14.81 14.48 13.41
C GLU A 58 -14.03 13.16 13.34
N ILE A 59 -12.80 13.14 13.89
CA ILE A 59 -11.97 11.94 13.96
C ILE A 59 -11.79 11.52 15.42
N HIS A 60 -12.43 10.41 15.78
CA HIS A 60 -12.31 9.77 17.08
C HIS A 60 -11.15 8.76 17.07
N ALA A 61 -9.95 9.24 17.37
CA ALA A 61 -8.75 8.38 17.40
C ALA A 61 -8.59 7.63 18.74
N ARG A 62 -7.97 6.44 18.68
CA ARG A 62 -7.73 5.56 19.85
C ARG A 62 -9.02 5.12 20.54
N GLU A 63 -10.04 4.89 19.72
CA GLU A 63 -11.37 4.46 20.12
C GLU A 63 -11.72 3.23 19.28
N VAL A 64 -11.94 2.11 19.94
CA VAL A 64 -12.10 0.80 19.32
C VAL A 64 -13.59 0.51 19.18
N VAL A 65 -14.04 0.33 17.95
CA VAL A 65 -15.41 -0.16 17.68
C VAL A 65 -15.50 -1.63 18.11
N SER A 66 -16.46 -1.93 18.99
CA SER A 66 -16.73 -3.28 19.49
C SER A 66 -17.88 -3.97 18.74
N GLY A 67 -18.74 -3.20 18.06
CA GLY A 67 -19.82 -3.73 17.26
C GLY A 67 -20.71 -2.64 16.67
N TRP A 68 -21.68 -3.05 15.86
CA TRP A 68 -22.69 -2.16 15.29
C TRP A 68 -23.98 -2.94 15.01
N GLU A 69 -25.09 -2.22 14.92
CA GLU A 69 -26.39 -2.78 14.56
C GLU A 69 -27.23 -1.79 13.76
N PRO A 70 -28.19 -2.24 12.94
CA PRO A 70 -29.20 -1.36 12.34
C PRO A 70 -30.07 -0.71 13.44
N ASP A 71 -30.33 0.59 13.33
CA ASP A 71 -31.13 1.35 14.29
C ASP A 71 -32.07 2.33 13.58
N GLN A 72 -33.38 2.09 13.66
CA GLN A 72 -34.45 2.97 13.15
C GLN A 72 -34.18 3.69 11.80
N GLY A 73 -33.77 2.94 10.77
CA GLY A 73 -33.50 3.51 9.44
C GLY A 73 -32.06 4.01 9.24
N GLY A 74 -31.20 3.84 10.24
CA GLY A 74 -29.76 4.06 10.19
C GLY A 74 -29.01 2.93 10.89
N VAL A 75 -27.94 3.30 11.59
CA VAL A 75 -27.01 2.41 12.29
C VAL A 75 -26.67 2.97 13.66
N ARG A 76 -26.38 2.07 14.59
CA ARG A 76 -25.74 2.36 15.87
C ARG A 76 -24.40 1.66 15.95
N VAL A 77 -23.38 2.35 16.43
CA VAL A 77 -22.00 1.86 16.59
C VAL A 77 -21.63 1.94 18.06
N PHE A 78 -21.11 0.85 18.59
CA PHE A 78 -20.64 0.72 19.97
C PHE A 78 -19.12 0.77 20.00
N THR A 79 -18.56 1.54 20.92
CA THR A 79 -17.11 1.65 21.13
C THR A 79 -16.75 1.39 22.59
N ASP A 80 -15.45 1.41 22.90
CA ASP A 80 -14.94 1.39 24.26
C ASP A 80 -15.13 2.73 25.02
N ARG A 81 -15.68 3.77 24.36
CA ARG A 81 -15.85 5.11 24.95
C ARG A 81 -17.26 5.68 24.81
N GLY A 82 -18.11 5.13 23.96
CA GLY A 82 -19.45 5.63 23.74
C GLY A 82 -20.27 4.87 22.71
N GLU A 83 -21.41 5.48 22.38
CA GLU A 83 -22.34 5.00 21.35
C GLU A 83 -22.60 6.14 20.35
N TYR A 84 -22.63 5.80 19.07
CA TYR A 84 -22.84 6.75 17.98
C TYR A 84 -23.98 6.26 17.09
N THR A 85 -24.80 7.18 16.59
CA THR A 85 -25.83 6.88 15.60
C THR A 85 -25.58 7.67 14.32
N ALA A 86 -25.89 7.05 13.18
CA ALA A 86 -25.76 7.68 11.86
C ALA A 86 -26.78 7.08 10.87
N GLU A 87 -27.06 7.77 9.77
CA GLU A 87 -27.92 7.23 8.71
C GLU A 87 -27.25 6.11 7.91
N ARG A 88 -25.91 6.11 7.83
CA ARG A 88 -25.12 5.16 7.04
C ARG A 88 -23.82 4.80 7.74
N LEU A 89 -23.37 3.56 7.54
CA LEU A 89 -22.07 3.06 7.97
C LEU A 89 -21.22 2.71 6.76
N VAL A 90 -19.94 3.07 6.81
CA VAL A 90 -18.91 2.57 5.88
C VAL A 90 -17.86 1.84 6.72
N ILE A 91 -17.63 0.57 6.43
CA ILE A 91 -16.66 -0.26 7.16
C ILE A 91 -15.36 -0.33 6.37
N THR A 92 -14.29 0.23 6.93
CA THR A 92 -12.93 0.22 6.37
C THR A 92 -11.90 -0.22 7.41
N ALA A 93 -12.20 -1.29 8.15
CA ALA A 93 -11.43 -1.73 9.32
C ALA A 93 -10.17 -2.55 9.00
N GLY A 94 -9.76 -2.64 7.73
CA GLY A 94 -8.55 -3.37 7.32
C GLY A 94 -8.56 -4.83 7.78
N ALA A 95 -7.49 -5.26 8.44
CA ALA A 95 -7.34 -6.62 8.95
C ALA A 95 -8.39 -7.05 10.01
N TRP A 96 -9.15 -6.10 10.57
CA TRP A 96 -10.22 -6.37 11.55
C TRP A 96 -11.61 -6.47 10.91
N THR A 97 -11.72 -6.36 9.58
CA THR A 97 -13.02 -6.29 8.88
C THR A 97 -13.88 -7.53 9.10
N SER A 98 -13.29 -8.73 9.13
CA SER A 98 -14.00 -9.99 9.41
C SER A 98 -14.74 -9.94 10.75
N GLY A 99 -14.09 -9.45 11.79
CA GLY A 99 -14.69 -9.26 13.12
C GLY A 99 -15.87 -8.27 13.17
N MET A 100 -16.07 -7.43 12.14
CA MET A 100 -17.20 -6.51 12.03
C MET A 100 -18.25 -6.94 11.01
N VAL A 101 -17.88 -7.82 10.07
CA VAL A 101 -18.71 -8.26 8.94
C VAL A 101 -18.52 -9.76 8.77
N PRO A 102 -19.26 -10.59 9.53
CA PRO A 102 -18.99 -12.04 9.63
C PRO A 102 -19.06 -12.82 8.31
N ILE A 103 -19.81 -12.32 7.32
CA ILE A 103 -19.86 -12.94 5.99
C ILE A 103 -18.50 -12.88 5.25
N LEU A 104 -17.56 -12.08 5.74
CA LEU A 104 -16.21 -11.95 5.17
C LEU A 104 -15.16 -12.79 5.90
N ASP A 105 -15.51 -13.59 6.92
CA ASP A 105 -14.54 -14.32 7.74
C ASP A 105 -13.59 -15.21 6.92
N ASP A 106 -14.12 -15.93 5.94
CA ASP A 106 -13.33 -16.81 5.06
C ASP A 106 -12.78 -16.09 3.81
N LEU A 107 -13.17 -14.84 3.59
CA LEU A 107 -12.81 -14.05 2.39
C LEU A 107 -11.73 -13.00 2.67
N ALA A 108 -11.77 -12.39 3.86
CA ALA A 108 -10.89 -11.31 4.29
C ALA A 108 -9.92 -11.79 5.37
N VAL A 109 -9.12 -12.81 5.02
CA VAL A 109 -8.15 -13.43 5.93
C VAL A 109 -6.90 -12.56 6.02
N PRO A 110 -6.53 -12.04 7.21
CA PRO A 110 -5.33 -11.23 7.37
C PRO A 110 -4.05 -12.02 7.11
N GLU A 111 -3.09 -11.40 6.43
CA GLU A 111 -1.77 -11.97 6.18
C GLU A 111 -0.68 -11.08 6.77
N ARG A 112 0.32 -11.69 7.39
CA ARG A 112 1.49 -10.98 7.90
C ARG A 112 2.49 -10.73 6.76
N GLN A 113 2.48 -9.52 6.23
CA GLN A 113 3.46 -9.04 5.25
C GLN A 113 4.58 -8.26 5.96
N VAL A 114 5.84 -8.57 5.63
CA VAL A 114 7.03 -7.94 6.25
C VAL A 114 7.80 -7.14 5.21
N LEU A 115 8.30 -5.99 5.63
CA LEU A 115 9.24 -5.16 4.87
C LEU A 115 10.61 -5.19 5.54
N ALA A 116 11.65 -5.06 4.74
CA ALA A 116 13.03 -4.89 5.19
C ALA A 116 13.62 -3.65 4.52
N TRP A 117 14.41 -2.89 5.27
CA TRP A 117 15.22 -1.79 4.75
C TRP A 117 16.68 -2.22 4.86
N LEU A 118 17.31 -2.43 3.71
CA LEU A 118 18.67 -2.95 3.65
C LEU A 118 19.63 -1.85 3.21
N GLN A 119 20.67 -1.58 4.00
CA GLN A 119 21.66 -0.55 3.68
C GLN A 119 22.55 -1.02 2.51
N PRO A 120 22.53 -0.35 1.34
CA PRO A 120 23.42 -0.70 0.25
C PRO A 120 24.88 -0.42 0.59
N ILE A 121 25.79 -1.20 0.00
CA ILE A 121 27.23 -0.93 -0.01
C ILE A 121 27.51 0.38 -0.76
N ASP A 122 26.90 0.54 -1.93
CA ASP A 122 26.91 1.77 -2.71
C ASP A 122 25.48 2.31 -2.85
N GLY A 123 25.15 3.31 -2.04
CA GLY A 123 23.82 3.92 -2.04
C GLY A 123 23.51 4.73 -3.30
N SER A 124 24.52 5.11 -4.09
CA SER A 124 24.31 5.92 -5.30
C SER A 124 23.56 5.16 -6.40
N LEU A 125 23.56 3.82 -6.35
CA LEU A 125 22.86 2.95 -7.30
C LEU A 125 21.37 2.76 -6.98
N TYR A 126 20.90 3.27 -5.84
CA TYR A 126 19.55 3.03 -5.33
C TYR A 126 18.77 4.32 -5.10
N THR A 127 19.20 5.44 -5.70
CA THR A 127 18.45 6.71 -5.59
C THR A 127 17.24 6.71 -6.53
N PRO A 128 16.20 7.53 -6.27
CA PRO A 128 15.02 7.60 -7.13
C PRO A 128 15.29 7.95 -8.60
N GLU A 129 16.40 8.64 -8.87
CA GLU A 129 16.82 9.02 -10.22
C GLU A 129 17.44 7.86 -11.01
N VAL A 130 17.94 6.83 -10.32
CA VAL A 130 18.74 5.74 -10.91
C VAL A 130 18.10 4.37 -10.73
N PHE A 131 17.24 4.17 -9.72
CA PHE A 131 16.65 2.88 -9.40
C PHE A 131 15.12 2.93 -9.43
N PRO A 132 14.46 2.15 -10.33
CA PRO A 132 13.01 2.16 -10.43
C PRO A 132 12.37 1.38 -9.27
N VAL A 133 11.16 1.80 -8.89
CA VAL A 133 10.26 0.92 -8.12
C VAL A 133 9.99 -0.34 -8.92
N PHE A 134 9.89 -1.48 -8.23
CA PHE A 134 9.67 -2.75 -8.92
C PHE A 134 8.60 -3.59 -8.24
N ASN A 135 7.94 -4.39 -9.07
CA ASN A 135 7.27 -5.63 -8.69
C ASN A 135 7.90 -6.73 -9.55
N ALA A 136 8.39 -7.77 -8.90
CA ALA A 136 9.09 -8.87 -9.55
C ALA A 136 8.50 -10.21 -9.12
N TYR A 137 8.57 -11.16 -10.04
CA TYR A 137 8.25 -12.55 -9.78
C TYR A 137 9.51 -13.38 -10.01
N PHE A 138 9.92 -14.09 -8.97
CA PHE A 138 11.02 -15.05 -8.99
C PHE A 138 10.46 -16.43 -8.60
N ASP A 139 11.29 -17.47 -8.72
CA ASP A 139 10.88 -18.84 -8.37
C ASP A 139 10.46 -18.96 -6.90
N GLU A 140 11.07 -18.17 -6.02
CA GLU A 140 10.78 -18.09 -4.60
C GLU A 140 9.48 -17.32 -4.28
N GLY A 141 8.99 -16.49 -5.20
CA GLY A 141 7.73 -15.77 -5.03
C GLY A 141 7.74 -14.34 -5.57
N ARG A 142 6.81 -13.53 -5.04
CA ARG A 142 6.60 -12.14 -5.42
C ARG A 142 7.35 -11.20 -4.48
N TYR A 143 8.03 -10.24 -5.07
CA TYR A 143 8.75 -9.20 -4.36
C TYR A 143 8.38 -7.84 -4.93
N TYR A 144 8.41 -6.83 -4.08
CA TYR A 144 8.36 -5.43 -4.50
C TYR A 144 9.37 -4.64 -3.69
N GLY A 145 9.82 -3.53 -4.25
CA GLY A 145 10.82 -2.69 -3.61
C GLY A 145 10.86 -1.29 -4.20
N PHE A 146 11.59 -0.44 -3.50
CA PHE A 146 11.64 1.00 -3.75
C PHE A 146 13.09 1.46 -3.79
N PRO A 147 13.39 2.59 -4.45
CA PRO A 147 14.65 3.29 -4.22
C PRO A 147 14.74 3.77 -2.75
N VAL A 148 15.95 4.06 -2.31
CA VAL A 148 16.20 4.72 -1.02
C VAL A 148 15.49 6.07 -1.00
N TYR A 149 14.51 6.21 -0.12
CA TYR A 149 13.73 7.43 0.02
C TYR A 149 13.27 7.66 1.47
N GLY A 150 13.75 8.76 2.08
CA GLY A 150 13.34 9.21 3.41
C GLY A 150 13.91 8.38 4.58
N ILE A 151 13.82 7.06 4.50
CA ILE A 151 14.39 6.10 5.46
C ILE A 151 15.66 5.50 4.85
N PRO A 152 16.78 5.37 5.60
CA PRO A 152 17.97 4.68 5.11
C PRO A 152 17.69 3.21 4.77
N GLY A 153 18.15 2.79 3.60
CA GLY A 153 17.94 1.44 3.06
C GLY A 153 16.92 1.41 1.92
N PHE A 154 17.00 0.38 1.09
CA PHE A 154 16.05 0.09 0.01
C PHE A 154 15.25 -1.18 0.33
#